data_AF-A0A940IKI5-F1
#
_entry.id   AF-A0A940IKI5-F1
#
_cell.length_a   1.000
_cell.length_b   1.000
_cell.length_c   1.000
_cell.angle_alpha   90.00
_cell.angle_beta   90.00
_cell.angle_gamma   90.00
#
_symmetry.space_group_name_H-M   'P 1'
#
loop_
_entity.id
_entity.type
_entity.pdbx_description
1 polymer ?
#
loop_
_entity_poly.entity_id
_entity_poly.type
_entity_poly.pdbx_seq_one_letter_code
_entity_poly.pdbx_strand_id
1 'polypeptide(L)'
;MNGLKIHLFTAVPITEPELHSDYLLHTNDDFNFDCTARFTSYKHSQISSVLLTKDDHNNWYYLTSFFVSSLQEAKLKRQVMIPDYLKNQMEETWLATQMKQLGLCYNLTNFDKAITHLAVYTEELSLLSPKFQARAALIDGEDDPQIIDSFHYLSNVFNNLETRFITGVETHSFATVTENKYYFDNLHIEQNVGLLYLQYYLYFLKHDIIPSKQMMPNLLGNLWRSQQAMRNDWNPSLFQVMSLHD
;
A
#
# COMPACT_ATOMS: atom_id res chain seq x y z
N MET A 1 22.65 -2.04 -3.82
CA MET A 1 22.51 -0.58 -3.67
C MET A 1 22.59 -0.29 -2.18
N ASN A 2 23.63 0.42 -1.71
CA ASN A 2 23.72 0.81 -0.30
C ASN A 2 22.62 1.84 0.00
N GLY A 3 22.06 1.82 1.21
CA GLY A 3 21.08 2.82 1.67
C GLY A 3 19.61 2.58 1.30
N LEU A 4 19.29 1.53 0.53
CA LEU A 4 17.89 1.19 0.19
C LEU A 4 17.13 0.69 1.43
N LYS A 5 15.96 1.27 1.72
CA LYS A 5 15.02 0.74 2.72
C LYS A 5 13.67 0.49 2.07
N ILE A 6 13.03 -0.63 2.38
CA ILE A 6 11.73 -1.00 1.86
C ILE A 6 10.78 -1.27 3.03
N HIS A 7 9.64 -0.60 3.03
CA HIS A 7 8.58 -0.78 4.02
C HIS A 7 7.28 -1.16 3.31
N LEU A 8 6.72 -2.29 3.70
CA LEU A 8 5.50 -2.84 3.11
C LEU A 8 4.32 -2.54 4.02
N PHE A 9 3.31 -1.88 3.46
CA PHE A 9 1.99 -1.71 4.05
C PHE A 9 1.02 -2.65 3.36
N THR A 10 0.19 -3.35 4.14
CA THR A 10 -0.75 -4.36 3.64
C THR A 10 -2.14 -4.11 4.21
N ALA A 11 -3.14 -4.43 3.41
CA ALA A 11 -4.54 -4.40 3.77
C ALA A 11 -5.24 -5.64 3.23
N VAL A 12 -5.98 -6.32 4.09
CA VAL A 12 -6.74 -7.53 3.74
C VAL A 12 -8.20 -7.30 4.08
N PRO A 13 -9.12 -7.38 3.10
CA PRO A 13 -10.54 -7.46 3.39
C PRO A 13 -10.83 -8.69 4.26
N ILE A 14 -11.50 -8.49 5.39
CA ILE A 14 -11.84 -9.54 6.35
C ILE A 14 -13.34 -9.58 6.60
N THR A 15 -13.83 -10.68 7.16
CA THR A 15 -15.14 -10.68 7.80
C THR A 15 -15.09 -9.84 9.08
N GLU A 16 -16.25 -9.45 9.59
CA GLU A 16 -16.33 -8.77 10.88
C GLU A 16 -15.57 -9.57 11.97
N PRO A 17 -14.54 -8.99 12.59
CA PRO A 17 -13.74 -9.68 13.59
C PRO A 17 -14.41 -9.61 14.96
N GLU A 18 -14.10 -10.58 15.82
CA GLU A 18 -14.41 -10.46 17.24
C GLU A 18 -13.46 -9.44 17.89
N LEU A 19 -13.99 -8.30 18.33
CA LEU A 19 -13.19 -7.27 18.99
C LEU A 19 -12.97 -7.66 20.46
N HIS A 20 -11.85 -8.33 20.72
CA HIS A 20 -11.39 -8.61 22.08
C HIS A 20 -10.96 -7.33 22.81
N SER A 21 -10.78 -7.40 24.13
CA SER A 21 -10.34 -6.29 24.99
C SER A 21 -8.99 -5.69 24.61
N ASP A 22 -8.21 -6.39 23.80
CA ASP A 22 -6.92 -5.93 23.30
C ASP A 22 -7.02 -4.93 22.15
N TYR A 23 -8.22 -4.69 21.61
CA TYR A 23 -8.44 -3.69 20.56
C TYR A 23 -9.01 -2.40 21.14
N LEU A 24 -8.23 -1.33 21.05
CA LEU A 24 -8.60 0.00 21.54
C LEU A 24 -9.07 0.86 20.37
N LEU A 25 -10.16 1.59 20.56
CA LEU A 25 -10.64 2.56 19.57
C LEU A 25 -9.52 3.57 19.27
N HIS A 26 -9.21 3.73 17.99
CA HIS A 26 -8.22 4.66 17.50
C HIS A 26 -8.92 5.83 16.82
N THR A 27 -8.71 7.02 17.38
CA THR A 27 -9.21 8.27 16.79
C THR A 27 -8.29 8.69 15.65
N ASN A 28 -8.84 8.79 14.44
CA ASN A 28 -8.14 9.37 13.30
C ASN A 28 -8.19 10.90 13.38
N ASP A 29 -7.20 11.60 12.81
CA ASP A 29 -7.24 13.06 12.74
C ASP A 29 -8.40 13.56 11.86
N ASP A 30 -9.06 14.63 12.31
CA ASP A 30 -10.28 15.19 11.69
C ASP A 30 -10.10 15.65 10.23
N PHE A 31 -8.87 15.93 9.81
CA PHE A 31 -8.57 16.45 8.47
C PHE A 31 -8.22 15.36 7.44
N ASN A 32 -8.00 14.12 7.88
CA ASN A 32 -7.59 13.03 6.99
C ASN A 32 -8.68 12.68 5.98
N PHE A 33 -9.91 12.56 6.46
CA PHE A 33 -11.05 12.18 5.65
C PHE A 33 -11.96 13.37 5.33
N ASP A 34 -12.75 13.23 4.27
CA ASP A 34 -13.74 14.23 3.87
C ASP A 34 -14.97 14.29 4.80
N CYS A 35 -15.17 13.25 5.63
CA CYS A 35 -16.11 13.20 6.74
C CYS A 35 -15.54 12.42 7.94
N THR A 36 -16.04 12.72 9.15
CA THR A 36 -15.52 12.17 10.42
C THR A 36 -15.76 10.69 10.63
N ALA A 37 -16.75 10.10 9.95
CA ALA A 37 -17.17 8.71 10.14
C ALA A 37 -16.70 7.77 9.01
N ARG A 38 -15.79 8.21 8.14
CA ARG A 38 -15.38 7.44 6.95
C ARG A 38 -14.75 6.09 7.30
N PHE A 39 -13.95 6.07 8.36
CA PHE A 39 -13.36 4.86 8.93
C PHE A 39 -13.43 4.90 10.46
N THR A 40 -13.80 3.77 11.05
CA THR A 40 -13.63 3.49 12.47
C THR A 40 -12.48 2.50 12.64
N SER A 41 -11.43 2.89 13.34
CA SER A 41 -10.22 2.09 13.46
C SER A 41 -10.02 1.59 14.90
N TYR A 42 -9.45 0.40 15.05
CA TYR A 42 -9.13 -0.24 16.31
C TYR A 42 -7.68 -0.71 16.29
N LYS A 43 -6.86 -0.19 17.19
CA LYS A 43 -5.44 -0.53 17.29
C LYS A 43 -5.26 -1.64 18.33
N HIS A 44 -4.44 -2.63 18.00
CA HIS A 44 -4.10 -3.67 18.96
C HIS A 44 -3.18 -3.11 20.07
N SER A 45 -3.48 -3.42 21.33
CA SER A 45 -2.81 -2.89 22.52
C SER A 45 -1.34 -3.32 22.62
N GLN A 46 -1.05 -4.58 22.26
CA GLN A 46 0.27 -5.17 22.31
C GLN A 46 1.04 -5.16 20.98
N ILE A 47 0.37 -5.07 19.83
CA ILE A 47 0.98 -5.16 18.51
C ILE A 47 0.75 -3.84 17.76
N SER A 48 1.73 -2.94 17.86
CA SER A 48 1.58 -1.55 17.37
C SER A 48 1.34 -1.43 15.87
N SER A 49 1.79 -2.43 15.09
CA SER A 49 1.63 -2.49 13.63
C SER A 49 0.28 -3.06 13.20
N VAL A 50 -0.61 -3.47 14.11
CA VAL A 50 -1.91 -4.04 13.77
C VAL A 50 -3.02 -3.01 13.94
N LEU A 51 -3.79 -2.83 12.87
CA LEU A 51 -4.95 -1.96 12.81
C LEU A 51 -6.12 -2.72 12.16
N LEU A 52 -7.22 -2.86 12.88
CA LEU A 52 -8.51 -3.24 12.29
C LEU A 52 -9.25 -1.97 11.93
N THR A 53 -9.81 -1.89 10.73
CA THR A 53 -10.59 -0.71 10.34
C THR A 53 -11.87 -1.13 9.65
N LYS A 54 -12.94 -0.39 9.93
CA LYS A 54 -14.27 -0.57 9.36
C LYS A 54 -14.62 0.70 8.61
N ASP A 55 -14.96 0.59 7.33
CA ASP A 55 -15.46 1.74 6.56
C ASP A 55 -16.93 2.05 6.91
N ASP A 56 -17.40 3.22 6.46
CA ASP A 56 -18.78 3.69 6.62
C ASP A 56 -19.85 2.85 5.89
N HIS A 57 -19.44 1.85 5.11
CA HIS A 57 -20.30 0.86 4.46
C HIS A 57 -20.22 -0.52 5.11
N ASN A 58 -19.63 -0.61 6.31
CA ASN A 58 -19.45 -1.83 7.10
C ASN A 58 -18.50 -2.87 6.48
N ASN A 59 -17.62 -2.48 5.55
CA ASN A 59 -16.54 -3.36 5.11
C ASN A 59 -15.40 -3.32 6.13
N TRP A 60 -14.92 -4.49 6.52
CA TRP A 60 -13.83 -4.65 7.46
C TRP A 60 -12.52 -4.97 6.77
N TYR A 61 -11.45 -4.37 7.28
CA TYR A 61 -10.10 -4.56 6.77
C TYR A 61 -9.12 -4.76 7.93
N TYR A 62 -8.18 -5.67 7.72
CA TYR A 62 -7.00 -5.86 8.54
C TYR A 62 -5.82 -5.16 7.88
N LEU A 63 -5.22 -4.19 8.56
CA LEU A 63 -4.07 -3.44 8.08
C LEU A 63 -2.86 -3.72 8.97
N THR A 64 -1.72 -3.90 8.31
CA THR A 64 -0.43 -3.98 9.00
C THR A 64 0.72 -3.54 8.12
N SER A 65 1.88 -3.29 8.74
CA SER A 65 3.08 -2.88 8.02
C SER A 65 4.37 -3.29 8.70
N PHE A 66 5.42 -3.50 7.90
CA PHE A 66 6.72 -3.95 8.36
C PHE A 66 7.81 -3.68 7.32
N PHE A 67 9.07 -3.67 7.77
CA PHE A 67 10.22 -3.60 6.88
C PHE A 67 10.48 -4.94 6.19
N VAL A 68 10.94 -4.86 4.95
CA VAL A 68 11.40 -5.99 4.14
C VAL A 68 12.76 -5.65 3.52
N SER A 69 13.57 -6.68 3.27
CA SER A 69 14.92 -6.54 2.71
C SER A 69 14.95 -6.48 1.19
N SER A 70 13.89 -6.96 0.52
CA SER A 70 13.83 -7.05 -0.95
C SER A 70 12.39 -7.07 -1.48
N LEU A 71 12.23 -6.86 -2.79
CA LEU A 71 10.94 -7.04 -3.47
C LEU A 71 10.47 -8.51 -3.45
N GLN A 72 11.41 -9.46 -3.49
CA GLN A 72 11.10 -10.88 -3.35
C GLN A 72 10.45 -11.18 -2.00
N GLU A 73 11.03 -10.65 -0.92
CA GLU A 73 10.45 -10.79 0.42
C GLU A 73 9.09 -10.11 0.52
N ALA A 74 8.92 -8.94 -0.10
CA ALA A 74 7.62 -8.23 -0.15
C ALA A 74 6.53 -9.08 -0.84
N LYS A 75 6.87 -9.70 -1.99
CA LYS A 75 5.98 -10.59 -2.76
C LYS A 75 5.50 -11.78 -1.93
N LEU A 76 6.38 -12.38 -1.14
CA LEU A 76 6.05 -13.54 -0.31
C LEU A 76 5.27 -13.14 0.95
N LYS A 77 5.71 -12.07 1.65
CA LYS A 77 5.08 -11.67 2.91
C LYS A 77 3.67 -11.10 2.76
N ARG A 78 3.26 -10.65 1.55
CA ARG A 78 1.90 -10.15 1.30
C ARG A 78 0.84 -11.23 1.05
N GLN A 79 1.22 -12.50 1.02
CA GLN A 79 0.30 -13.62 0.76
C GLN A 79 -0.68 -13.76 1.94
N VAL A 80 -1.98 -13.83 1.66
CA VAL A 80 -3.02 -13.99 2.70
C VAL A 80 -3.31 -15.46 3.01
N MET A 81 -2.88 -16.35 2.13
CA MET A 81 -2.88 -17.80 2.30
C MET A 81 -1.47 -18.35 2.08
N ILE A 82 -1.15 -19.50 2.67
CA ILE A 82 0.13 -20.17 2.45
C ILE A 82 0.03 -20.93 1.13
N PRO A 83 0.78 -20.55 0.07
CA PRO A 83 0.76 -21.29 -1.18
C PRO A 83 1.24 -22.73 -0.98
N ASP A 84 0.70 -23.67 -1.77
CA ASP A 84 1.01 -25.10 -1.61
C ASP A 84 2.51 -25.40 -1.71
N TYR A 85 3.22 -24.67 -2.58
CA TYR A 85 4.66 -24.82 -2.79
C TYR A 85 5.52 -24.23 -1.66
N LEU A 86 4.95 -23.43 -0.74
CA LEU A 86 5.63 -22.83 0.42
C LEU A 86 5.18 -23.41 1.77
N LYS A 87 4.40 -24.51 1.78
CA LYS A 87 3.87 -25.11 3.02
C LYS A 87 4.92 -25.41 4.09
N ASN A 88 6.17 -25.66 3.68
CA ASN A 88 7.29 -25.95 4.59
C ASN A 88 8.13 -24.71 4.94
N GLN A 89 7.77 -23.52 4.44
CA GLN A 89 8.48 -22.24 4.59
C GLN A 89 7.54 -21.18 5.19
N MET A 90 6.96 -21.49 6.37
CA MET A 90 5.95 -20.64 7.00
C MET A 90 6.42 -19.20 7.28
N GLU A 91 7.71 -18.98 7.51
CA GLU A 91 8.29 -17.64 7.74
C GLU A 91 8.14 -16.71 6.51
N GLU A 92 8.04 -17.28 5.31
CA GLU A 92 7.90 -16.53 4.06
C GLU A 92 6.47 -15.99 3.88
N THR A 93 5.48 -16.53 4.59
CA THR A 93 4.05 -16.15 4.52
C THR A 93 3.60 -15.51 5.83
N TRP A 94 4.35 -14.49 6.26
CA TRP A 94 4.17 -13.81 7.53
C TRP A 94 2.74 -13.31 7.77
N LEU A 95 2.13 -12.67 6.76
CA LEU A 95 0.78 -12.11 6.88
C LEU A 95 -0.27 -13.19 7.14
N ALA A 96 -0.25 -14.28 6.35
CA ALA A 96 -1.14 -15.42 6.54
C ALA A 96 -1.00 -16.02 7.96
N THR A 97 0.24 -16.15 8.44
CA THR A 97 0.53 -16.67 9.79
C THR A 97 -0.02 -15.74 10.87
N GLN A 98 0.18 -14.43 10.74
CA GLN A 98 -0.29 -13.45 11.72
C GLN A 98 -1.83 -13.37 11.75
N MET A 99 -2.49 -13.33 10.59
CA MET A 99 -3.95 -13.35 10.53
C MET A 99 -4.54 -14.58 11.22
N LYS A 100 -3.94 -15.76 11.00
CA LYS A 100 -4.34 -17.00 11.67
C LYS A 100 -4.18 -16.92 13.19
N GLN A 101 -3.08 -16.34 13.69
CA GLN A 101 -2.86 -16.15 15.13
C GLN A 101 -3.89 -15.20 15.76
N LEU A 102 -4.32 -14.19 15.01
CA LEU A 102 -5.34 -13.22 15.44
C LEU A 102 -6.78 -13.73 15.24
N GLY A 103 -6.98 -14.97 14.76
CA GLY A 103 -8.30 -15.52 14.50
C GLY A 103 -9.08 -14.83 13.37
N LEU A 104 -8.39 -14.11 12.50
CA LEU A 104 -9.02 -13.33 11.43
C LEU A 104 -9.33 -14.20 10.22
N CYS A 105 -10.54 -14.03 9.68
CA CYS A 105 -10.97 -14.68 8.45
C CYS A 105 -10.98 -13.65 7.31
N TYR A 106 -10.24 -13.92 6.25
CA TYR A 106 -10.21 -13.09 5.04
C TYR A 106 -11.49 -13.31 4.22
N ASN A 107 -11.95 -12.26 3.55
CA ASN A 107 -13.14 -12.31 2.71
C ASN A 107 -12.76 -12.76 1.28
N LEU A 108 -12.92 -14.06 1.03
CA LEU A 108 -12.57 -14.77 -0.20
C LEU A 108 -13.52 -14.44 -1.36
N THR A 109 -13.38 -13.25 -1.93
CA THR A 109 -13.79 -13.04 -3.32
C THR A 109 -12.55 -12.65 -4.11
N ASN A 110 -11.89 -13.65 -4.70
CA ASN A 110 -10.87 -13.53 -5.75
C ASN A 110 -9.49 -12.94 -5.36
N PHE A 111 -9.13 -12.88 -4.07
CA PHE A 111 -7.82 -12.36 -3.64
C PHE A 111 -7.03 -13.38 -2.81
N ASP A 112 -5.88 -13.81 -3.35
CA ASP A 112 -4.85 -14.62 -2.68
C ASP A 112 -3.72 -13.75 -2.07
N LYS A 113 -3.72 -12.46 -2.38
CA LYS A 113 -2.72 -11.48 -1.97
C LYS A 113 -3.38 -10.25 -1.35
N ALA A 114 -2.71 -9.64 -0.39
CA ALA A 114 -3.14 -8.38 0.19
C ALA A 114 -3.11 -7.24 -0.83
N ILE A 115 -3.94 -6.23 -0.60
CA ILE A 115 -3.82 -4.91 -1.22
C ILE A 115 -2.64 -4.22 -0.55
N THR A 116 -1.73 -3.64 -1.31
CA THR A 116 -0.43 -3.23 -0.76
C THR A 116 0.04 -1.87 -1.21
N HIS A 117 0.72 -1.19 -0.30
CA HIS A 117 1.48 0.02 -0.60
C HIS A 117 2.94 -0.24 -0.22
N LEU A 118 3.86 -0.09 -1.16
CA LEU A 118 5.29 -0.21 -0.89
C LEU A 118 5.92 1.18 -0.77
N ALA A 119 6.56 1.46 0.36
CA ALA A 119 7.41 2.63 0.47
C ALA A 119 8.87 2.23 0.31
N VAL A 120 9.59 2.95 -0.54
CA VAL A 120 11.01 2.75 -0.80
C VAL A 120 11.75 4.06 -0.54
N TYR A 121 12.77 3.99 0.30
CA TYR A 121 13.75 5.04 0.45
C TYR A 121 15.05 4.66 -0.27
N THR A 122 15.63 5.62 -0.97
CA THR A 122 16.94 5.55 -1.60
C THR A 122 17.70 6.85 -1.31
N GLU A 123 19.04 6.83 -1.34
CA GLU A 123 19.81 8.06 -1.18
C GLU A 123 19.78 8.94 -2.43
N GLU A 124 19.59 8.32 -3.59
CA GLU A 124 19.52 9.01 -4.88
C GLU A 124 18.47 8.33 -5.76
N LEU A 125 17.41 9.07 -6.09
CA LEU A 125 16.29 8.51 -6.86
C LEU A 125 16.66 8.26 -8.32
N SER A 126 17.57 9.07 -8.88
CA SER A 126 18.11 8.94 -10.24
C SER A 126 18.75 7.57 -10.51
N LEU A 127 19.28 6.91 -9.48
CA LEU A 127 19.96 5.61 -9.57
C LEU A 127 18.98 4.42 -9.57
N LEU A 128 17.71 4.63 -9.19
CA LEU A 128 16.70 3.59 -9.26
C LEU A 128 16.18 3.46 -10.68
N SER A 129 16.44 2.31 -11.30
CA SER A 129 15.97 2.04 -12.66
C SER A 129 14.43 2.13 -12.76
N PRO A 130 13.90 2.57 -13.91
CA PRO A 130 12.46 2.52 -14.17
C PRO A 130 11.87 1.12 -13.92
N LYS A 131 12.61 0.07 -14.27
CA LYS A 131 12.21 -1.32 -14.05
C LYS A 131 12.04 -1.67 -12.58
N PHE A 132 12.96 -1.22 -11.72
CA PHE A 132 12.81 -1.43 -10.28
C PHE A 132 11.57 -0.70 -9.74
N GLN A 133 11.38 0.56 -10.15
CA GLN A 133 10.25 1.39 -9.74
C GLN A 133 8.89 0.77 -10.13
N ALA A 134 8.79 0.23 -11.36
CA ALA A 134 7.61 -0.52 -11.80
C ALA A 134 7.38 -1.79 -10.97
N ARG A 135 8.42 -2.61 -10.74
CA ARG A 135 8.30 -3.83 -9.91
C ARG A 135 7.90 -3.51 -8.47
N ALA A 136 8.43 -2.41 -7.91
CA ALA A 136 8.02 -1.92 -6.60
C ALA A 136 6.54 -1.55 -6.55
N ALA A 137 5.98 -0.95 -7.61
CA ALA A 137 4.56 -0.61 -7.67
C ALA A 137 3.65 -1.84 -7.85
N LEU A 138 4.14 -2.90 -8.49
CA LEU A 138 3.43 -4.17 -8.71
C LEU A 138 3.61 -5.20 -7.57
N ILE A 139 4.59 -4.97 -6.71
CA ILE A 139 5.11 -5.93 -5.73
C ILE A 139 5.50 -7.26 -6.41
N ASP A 140 6.25 -7.09 -7.49
CA ASP A 140 6.81 -8.18 -8.28
C ASP A 140 8.21 -8.52 -7.75
N GLY A 141 8.42 -9.82 -7.55
CA GLY A 141 9.73 -10.39 -7.26
C GLY A 141 10.63 -10.33 -8.49
N GLU A 142 11.91 -10.66 -8.34
CA GLU A 142 12.85 -10.66 -9.48
C GLU A 142 12.47 -11.71 -10.53
N ASP A 143 11.79 -12.77 -10.10
CA ASP A 143 11.32 -13.89 -10.91
C ASP A 143 10.05 -13.61 -11.73
N ASP A 144 9.32 -12.52 -11.44
CA ASP A 144 8.08 -12.22 -12.16
C ASP A 144 8.35 -11.61 -13.55
N PRO A 145 7.53 -11.99 -14.55
CA PRO A 145 7.60 -11.39 -15.88
C PRO A 145 7.14 -9.93 -15.83
N GLN A 146 7.85 -9.05 -16.53
CA GLN A 146 7.45 -7.66 -16.68
C GLN A 146 6.48 -7.54 -17.85
N ILE A 147 5.21 -7.26 -17.55
CA ILE A 147 4.11 -7.23 -18.54
C ILE A 147 3.87 -5.82 -19.09
N ILE A 148 4.23 -4.79 -18.33
CA ILE A 148 4.06 -3.37 -18.70
C ILE A 148 5.30 -2.81 -19.41
N ASP A 149 5.11 -1.84 -20.31
CA ASP A 149 6.16 -1.13 -21.06
C ASP A 149 6.47 0.26 -20.49
N SER A 150 5.55 0.79 -19.68
CA SER A 150 5.61 2.11 -19.07
C SER A 150 4.76 2.15 -17.80
N PHE A 151 4.98 3.17 -16.96
CA PHE A 151 4.13 3.43 -15.79
C PHE A 151 3.82 4.91 -15.63
N HIS A 152 2.69 5.20 -15.01
CA HIS A 152 2.32 6.56 -14.61
C HIS A 152 2.81 6.85 -13.20
N TYR A 153 3.27 8.07 -12.97
CA TYR A 153 3.69 8.53 -11.64
C TYR A 153 3.41 10.01 -11.41
N LEU A 154 3.29 10.38 -10.15
CA LEU A 154 3.38 11.76 -9.68
C LEU A 154 4.79 11.99 -9.14
N SER A 155 5.36 13.16 -9.38
CA SER A 155 6.61 13.58 -8.75
C SER A 155 6.36 14.84 -7.92
N ASN A 156 6.91 14.86 -6.71
CA ASN A 156 6.93 15.99 -5.82
C ASN A 156 8.38 16.27 -5.42
N VAL A 157 8.81 17.53 -5.51
CA VAL A 157 10.14 17.96 -5.08
C VAL A 157 9.98 18.88 -3.88
N PHE A 158 10.53 18.48 -2.74
CA PHE A 158 10.56 19.30 -1.54
C PHE A 158 11.99 19.38 -1.01
N ASN A 159 12.49 20.60 -0.79
CA ASN A 159 13.89 20.84 -0.40
C ASN A 159 14.91 20.14 -1.33
N ASN A 160 14.67 20.19 -2.64
CA ASN A 160 15.48 19.51 -3.67
C ASN A 160 15.52 17.98 -3.55
N LEU A 161 14.62 17.39 -2.77
CA LEU A 161 14.49 15.93 -2.64
C LEU A 161 13.19 15.48 -3.32
N GLU A 162 13.32 14.56 -4.27
CA GLU A 162 12.25 13.99 -5.07
C GLU A 162 11.51 12.86 -4.32
N THR A 163 10.19 12.85 -4.45
CA THR A 163 9.32 11.75 -4.07
C THR A 163 8.41 11.42 -5.24
N ARG A 164 8.38 10.15 -5.66
CA ARG A 164 7.51 9.63 -6.69
C ARG A 164 6.43 8.75 -6.10
N PHE A 165 5.20 8.98 -6.54
CA PHE A 165 4.06 8.08 -6.28
C PHE A 165 3.74 7.35 -7.56
N ILE A 166 3.77 6.03 -7.53
CA ILE A 166 3.69 5.18 -8.71
C ILE A 166 2.53 4.22 -8.51
N THR A 167 1.63 4.13 -9.48
CA THR A 167 0.52 3.18 -9.41
C THR A 167 0.93 1.86 -10.05
N GLY A 168 0.57 0.74 -9.41
CA GLY A 168 0.63 -0.57 -10.04
C GLY A 168 -0.54 -0.75 -11.00
N VAL A 169 -0.32 -1.58 -12.01
CA VAL A 169 -1.34 -2.01 -12.98
C VAL A 169 -1.83 -3.38 -12.52
N GLU A 170 -3.14 -3.55 -12.36
CA GLU A 170 -3.82 -4.84 -12.09
C GLU A 170 -3.52 -5.55 -10.75
N THR A 171 -2.47 -5.19 -10.00
CA THR A 171 -2.02 -5.92 -8.80
C THR A 171 -2.63 -5.43 -7.48
N HIS A 172 -3.57 -4.47 -7.52
CA HIS A 172 -4.07 -3.73 -6.35
C HIS A 172 -2.93 -3.24 -5.44
N SER A 173 -1.92 -2.66 -6.06
CA SER A 173 -0.77 -2.14 -5.36
C SER A 173 -0.28 -0.84 -5.95
N PHE A 174 0.49 -0.10 -5.16
CA PHE A 174 1.15 1.12 -5.56
C PHE A 174 2.40 1.33 -4.73
N ALA A 175 3.29 2.21 -5.17
CA ALA A 175 4.53 2.52 -4.48
C ALA A 175 4.71 4.03 -4.23
N THR A 176 5.40 4.34 -3.14
CA THR A 176 6.00 5.65 -2.89
C THR A 176 7.51 5.48 -2.84
N VAL A 177 8.25 6.10 -3.75
CA VAL A 177 9.71 6.03 -3.82
C VAL A 177 10.27 7.42 -3.53
N THR A 178 11.17 7.55 -2.57
CA THR A 178 11.61 8.88 -2.09
C THR A 178 13.09 8.90 -1.77
N GLU A 179 13.73 10.04 -2.03
CA GLU A 179 15.06 10.37 -1.49
C GLU A 179 14.98 11.23 -0.22
N ASN A 180 13.77 11.64 0.18
CA ASN A 180 13.55 12.40 1.39
C ASN A 180 13.43 11.46 2.61
N LYS A 181 14.57 11.23 3.28
CA LYS A 181 14.66 10.41 4.49
C LYS A 181 13.72 10.88 5.61
N TYR A 182 13.58 12.20 5.79
CA TYR A 182 12.70 12.75 6.82
C TYR A 182 11.24 12.39 6.53
N TYR A 183 10.79 12.61 5.30
CA TYR A 183 9.45 12.21 4.85
C TYR A 183 9.25 10.71 5.04
N PHE A 184 10.20 9.88 4.62
CA PHE A 184 10.08 8.42 4.74
C PHE A 184 9.95 7.95 6.21
N ASP A 185 10.91 8.29 7.07
CA ASP A 185 10.94 7.76 8.44
C ASP A 185 9.86 8.43 9.31
N ASN A 186 9.74 9.77 9.30
CA ASN A 186 8.95 10.51 10.29
C ASN A 186 7.49 10.72 9.86
N LEU A 187 7.23 10.86 8.56
CA LEU A 187 5.86 11.13 8.06
C LEU A 187 5.23 9.84 7.53
N HIS A 188 5.92 9.16 6.62
CA HIS A 188 5.37 8.00 5.91
C HIS A 188 5.19 6.79 6.81
N ILE A 189 6.17 6.53 7.68
CA ILE A 189 6.17 5.40 8.61
C ILE A 189 5.65 5.83 9.99
N GLU A 190 6.34 6.71 10.72
CA GLU A 190 5.99 7.03 12.11
C GLU A 190 4.61 7.68 12.27
N GLN A 191 4.24 8.61 11.39
CA GLN A 191 2.90 9.22 11.37
C GLN A 191 1.89 8.44 10.52
N ASN A 192 2.23 7.22 10.06
CA ASN A 192 1.34 6.31 9.34
C ASN A 192 0.72 6.89 8.04
N VAL A 193 1.35 7.88 7.39
CA VAL A 193 0.86 8.39 6.09
C VAL A 193 0.80 7.25 5.04
N GLY A 194 1.69 6.26 5.13
CA GLY A 194 1.63 5.08 4.26
C GLY A 194 0.37 4.24 4.44
N LEU A 195 -0.10 4.01 5.68
CA LEU A 195 -1.37 3.34 5.96
C LEU A 195 -2.56 4.20 5.56
N LEU A 196 -2.47 5.52 5.77
CA LEU A 196 -3.50 6.46 5.38
C LEU A 196 -3.74 6.44 3.87
N TYR A 197 -2.67 6.45 3.07
CA TYR A 197 -2.79 6.31 1.61
C TYR A 197 -3.36 4.96 1.21
N LEU A 198 -3.03 3.89 1.93
CA LEU A 198 -3.62 2.58 1.70
C LEU A 198 -5.13 2.58 2.01
N GLN A 199 -5.58 3.26 3.06
CA GLN A 199 -7.02 3.43 3.36
C GLN A 199 -7.74 4.23 2.26
N TYR A 200 -7.14 5.30 1.75
CA TYR A 200 -7.69 6.03 0.60
C TYR A 200 -7.82 5.13 -0.62
N TYR A 201 -6.82 4.31 -0.89
CA TYR A 201 -6.83 3.36 -2.00
C TYR A 201 -7.88 2.26 -1.82
N LEU A 202 -8.02 1.69 -0.62
CA LEU A 202 -9.08 0.72 -0.30
C LEU A 202 -10.47 1.29 -0.58
N TYR A 203 -10.73 2.51 -0.10
CA TYR A 203 -12.01 3.17 -0.32
C TYR A 203 -12.27 3.42 -1.80
N PHE A 204 -11.25 3.87 -2.53
CA PHE A 204 -11.30 4.05 -3.98
C PHE A 204 -11.60 2.74 -4.71
N LEU A 205 -10.91 1.64 -4.39
CA LEU A 205 -11.15 0.35 -5.04
C LEU A 205 -12.57 -0.17 -4.80
N LYS A 206 -13.13 0.06 -3.61
CA LYS A 206 -14.44 -0.48 -3.23
C LYS A 206 -15.60 0.39 -3.71
N HIS A 207 -15.43 1.72 -3.66
CA HIS A 207 -16.52 2.69 -3.79
C HIS A 207 -16.31 3.71 -4.93
N ASP A 208 -15.16 3.65 -5.62
CA ASP A 208 -14.77 4.60 -6.67
C ASP A 208 -14.72 6.08 -6.23
N ILE A 209 -14.45 6.30 -4.95
CA ILE A 209 -14.42 7.64 -4.33
C ILE A 209 -13.08 7.84 -3.65
N ILE A 210 -12.52 9.06 -3.75
CA ILE A 210 -11.37 9.47 -2.94
C ILE A 210 -11.91 10.10 -1.67
N PRO A 211 -11.70 9.49 -0.49
CA PRO A 211 -12.37 9.90 0.73
C PRO A 211 -11.66 11.06 1.44
N SER A 212 -11.19 12.07 0.70
CA SER A 212 -10.46 13.21 1.27
C SER A 212 -10.61 14.48 0.43
N LYS A 213 -10.68 15.62 1.11
CA LYS A 213 -10.70 16.95 0.48
C LYS A 213 -9.29 17.51 0.21
N GLN A 214 -8.25 16.82 0.69
CA GLN A 214 -6.87 17.28 0.53
C GLN A 214 -6.40 17.10 -0.92
N MET A 215 -5.45 17.93 -1.35
CA MET A 215 -4.92 17.89 -2.71
C MET A 215 -4.22 16.58 -3.05
N MET A 216 -3.37 16.06 -2.16
CA MET A 216 -2.56 14.88 -2.46
C MET A 216 -3.40 13.61 -2.69
N PRO A 217 -4.38 13.26 -1.85
CA PRO A 217 -5.27 12.12 -2.13
C PRO A 217 -6.01 12.23 -3.46
N ASN A 218 -6.43 13.44 -3.83
CA ASN A 218 -7.10 13.66 -5.12
C ASN A 218 -6.16 13.45 -6.32
N LEU A 219 -4.90 13.89 -6.21
CA LEU A 219 -3.86 13.59 -7.21
C LEU A 219 -3.58 12.08 -7.31
N LEU A 220 -3.46 11.40 -6.17
CA LEU A 220 -3.30 9.94 -6.11
C LEU A 220 -4.50 9.23 -6.76
N GLY A 221 -5.72 9.71 -6.53
CA GLY A 221 -6.92 9.19 -7.18
C GLY A 221 -6.91 9.33 -8.70
N ASN A 222 -6.45 10.48 -9.22
CA ASN A 222 -6.25 10.66 -10.65
C ASN A 222 -5.20 9.68 -11.19
N LEU A 223 -4.11 9.49 -10.46
CA LEU A 223 -3.06 8.53 -10.80
C LEU A 223 -3.59 7.09 -10.83
N TRP A 224 -4.32 6.63 -9.81
CA TRP A 224 -4.87 5.27 -9.77
C TRP A 224 -5.87 5.01 -10.90
N ARG A 225 -6.74 5.99 -11.21
CA ARG A 225 -7.67 5.88 -12.36
C ARG A 225 -6.96 5.73 -13.69
N SER A 226 -5.80 6.38 -13.85
CA SER A 226 -5.05 6.39 -15.10
C SER A 226 -4.50 5.02 -15.53
N GLN A 227 -4.48 4.03 -14.63
CA GLN A 227 -4.03 2.66 -14.91
C GLN A 227 -5.16 1.62 -14.85
N GLN A 228 -6.42 2.05 -14.84
CA GLN A 228 -7.57 1.14 -14.93
C GLN A 228 -8.01 1.02 -16.40
N ALA A 229 -7.92 -0.19 -16.97
CA ALA A 229 -8.08 -0.46 -18.40
C ALA A 229 -9.39 0.04 -19.04
N MET A 230 -10.46 0.18 -18.24
CA MET A 230 -11.80 0.59 -18.72
C MET A 230 -12.17 2.02 -18.31
N ARG A 231 -11.18 2.88 -17.99
CA ARG A 231 -11.41 4.26 -17.55
C ARG A 231 -10.75 5.30 -18.43
N ASN A 232 -11.48 6.38 -18.64
CA ASN A 232 -11.06 7.56 -19.39
C ASN A 232 -11.38 8.87 -18.66
N ASP A 233 -11.79 8.80 -17.40
CA ASP A 233 -12.18 9.91 -16.54
C ASP A 233 -11.03 10.38 -15.63
N TRP A 234 -9.87 10.59 -16.24
CA TRP A 234 -8.66 11.08 -15.59
C TRP A 234 -8.03 12.21 -16.40
N ASN A 235 -7.24 13.06 -15.75
CA ASN A 235 -6.55 14.18 -16.36
C ASN A 235 -5.08 13.82 -16.65
N PRO A 236 -4.66 13.66 -17.93
CA PRO A 236 -3.28 13.36 -18.32
C PRO A 236 -2.27 14.39 -17.82
N SER A 237 -2.68 15.65 -17.71
CA SER A 237 -1.78 16.74 -17.32
C SER A 237 -1.37 16.68 -15.85
N LEU A 238 -1.96 15.79 -15.05
CA LEU A 238 -1.68 15.66 -13.63
C LEU A 238 -0.70 14.55 -13.29
N PHE A 239 -0.16 13.79 -14.26
CA PHE A 239 0.87 12.79 -14.02
C PHE A 239 1.94 12.78 -15.11
N GLN A 240 3.02 12.07 -14.85
CA GLN A 240 4.11 11.82 -15.79
C GLN A 240 4.12 10.34 -16.20
N VAL A 241 4.68 10.06 -17.37
CA VAL A 241 4.83 8.70 -17.91
C VAL A 241 6.31 8.37 -18.02
N MET A 242 6.71 7.22 -17.49
CA MET A 242 8.07 6.72 -17.60
C MET A 242 8.10 5.44 -18.44
N SER A 243 8.94 5.42 -19.47
CA SER A 243 9.25 4.21 -20.25
C SER A 243 10.13 3.26 -19.45
N LEU A 244 9.91 1.96 -19.63
CA LEU A 244 10.75 0.89 -19.09
C LEU A 244 11.87 0.46 -20.04
N HIS A 245 11.82 0.97 -21.27
CA HIS A 245 12.88 0.85 -22.27
C HIS A 245 13.80 2.08 -22.16
N ASP A 246 15.11 1.83 -22.21
CA ASP A 246 16.15 2.86 -22.31
C ASP A 246 16.08 3.62 -23.64
#